data_AF-A0A7V9KCF3-F1
#
_entry.id   AF-A0A7V9KCF3-F1
#
_cell.length_a   1.000
_cell.length_b   1.000
_cell.length_c   1.000
_cell.angle_alpha   90.00
_cell.angle_beta   90.00
_cell.angle_gamma   90.00
#
_symmetry.space_group_name_H-M   'P 1'
#
loop_
_entity.id
_entity.type
_entity.pdbx_description
1 polymer ?
#
loop_
_entity_poly.entity_id
_entity_poly.type
_entity_poly.pdbx_seq_one_letter_code
_entity_poly.pdbx_strand_id
1 'polypeptide(L)' 'MYDVVYIDAVGSETQLADSIEDRRYAAELACRMAAERGAGRVVLPGSGRLLNCVCVVPRPASVGEAVSVPR' A
#
# COMPACT_ATOMS: atom_id res chain seq x y z
N MET A 1 -1.26 4.23 -10.05
CA MET A 1 -1.34 2.82 -9.60
C MET A 1 -1.37 2.80 -8.09
N TYR A 2 -1.80 1.71 -7.47
CA TYR A 2 -1.94 1.56 -6.02
C TYR A 2 -1.28 0.25 -5.58
N ASP A 3 -0.50 0.34 -4.50
CA ASP A 3 0.05 -0.82 -3.82
C ASP A 3 -0.74 -1.04 -2.51
N VAL A 4 -0.81 -2.29 -2.09
CA VAL A 4 -1.39 -2.69 -0.81
C VAL A 4 -0.27 -3.27 0.06
N VAL A 5 -0.03 -2.65 1.20
CA VAL A 5 1.04 -3.01 2.14
C VAL A 5 0.46 -3.29 3.51
N TYR A 6 0.92 -4.36 4.15
CA TYR A 6 0.63 -4.67 5.55
C TYR A 6 1.77 -4.21 6.43
N ILE A 7 1.46 -3.52 7.52
CA ILE A 7 2.41 -3.11 8.56
C ILE A 7 2.14 -3.98 9.79
N ASP A 8 3.12 -4.78 10.19
CA ASP A 8 2.99 -5.66 11.34
C ASP A 8 3.14 -4.93 12.70
N ALA A 9 3.14 -5.69 13.80
CA ALA A 9 3.27 -5.16 15.16
C ALA A 9 4.65 -4.55 15.48
N VAL A 10 5.68 -4.88 14.71
CA VAL A 10 7.05 -4.34 14.87
C VAL A 10 7.36 -3.26 13.83
N GLY A 11 6.40 -2.92 12.97
CA GLY A 11 6.52 -1.90 11.94
C GLY A 11 7.09 -2.40 10.62
N SER A 12 7.24 -3.72 10.42
CA SER A 12 7.72 -4.27 9.16
C SER A 12 6.62 -4.20 8.11
N GLU A 13 7.00 -3.69 6.93
CA GLU A 13 6.13 -3.60 5.76
C GLU A 13 6.21 -4.89 4.95
N THR A 14 5.07 -5.52 4.70
CA THR A 14 4.92 -6.67 3.79
C THR A 14 4.03 -6.27 2.63
N GLN A 15 4.54 -6.41 1.41
CA GLN A 15 3.77 -6.14 0.21
C GLN A 15 2.73 -7.25 -0.01
N LEU A 16 1.46 -6.88 -0.09
CA LEU A 16 0.34 -7.79 -0.30
C LEU A 16 -0.13 -7.80 -1.75
N ALA A 17 -0.11 -6.64 -2.39
CA ALA A 17 -0.41 -6.48 -3.80
C ALA A 17 0.29 -5.23 -4.35
N ASP A 18 0.54 -5.24 -5.65
CA ASP A 18 1.18 -4.14 -6.35
C ASP A 18 0.45 -3.81 -7.66
N SER A 19 0.71 -2.61 -8.17
CA SER A 19 0.30 -2.21 -9.52
C SER A 19 -1.22 -2.25 -9.77
N ILE A 20 -2.04 -2.10 -8.72
CA ILE A 20 -3.50 -2.06 -8.88
C ILE A 20 -3.91 -0.73 -9.52
N GLU A 21 -4.65 -0.79 -10.62
CA GLU A 21 -5.08 0.41 -11.33
C GLU A 21 -6.30 1.07 -10.68
N ASP A 22 -7.24 0.25 -10.22
CA ASP A 22 -8.48 0.71 -9.63
C ASP A 22 -8.37 0.95 -8.11
N ARG A 23 -8.62 2.20 -7.70
CA ARG A 23 -8.54 2.60 -6.29
C ARG A 23 -9.52 1.85 -5.41
N ARG A 24 -10.72 1.60 -5.91
CA ARG A 24 -11.80 0.97 -5.14
C ARG A 24 -11.48 -0.51 -4.92
N TYR A 25 -11.00 -1.19 -5.94
CA TYR A 25 -10.51 -2.55 -5.86
C TYR A 25 -9.33 -2.68 -4.90
N ALA A 26 -8.36 -1.75 -4.94
CA ALA A 26 -7.25 -1.73 -3.98
C ALA A 26 -7.75 -1.59 -2.52
N ALA A 27 -8.77 -0.76 -2.29
CA ALA A 27 -9.37 -0.59 -0.97
C ALA A 27 -10.15 -1.84 -0.51
N GLU A 28 -10.93 -2.48 -1.39
CA GLU A 28 -11.63 -3.72 -1.07
C GLU A 28 -10.66 -4.87 -0.76
N LEU A 29 -9.58 -4.98 -1.55
CA LEU A 29 -8.52 -5.94 -1.30
C LEU A 29 -7.81 -5.67 0.04
N ALA A 30 -7.51 -4.41 0.34
CA ALA A 30 -6.94 -4.02 1.63
C ALA A 30 -7.86 -4.39 2.80
N CYS A 31 -9.17 -4.13 2.69
CA CYS A 31 -10.17 -4.51 3.70
C CYS A 31 -10.21 -6.03 3.91
N ARG A 32 -10.23 -6.81 2.82
CA ARG A 32 -10.26 -8.27 2.89
C ARG A 32 -9.00 -8.82 3.57
N MET A 33 -7.83 -8.36 3.14
CA MET A 33 -6.55 -8.78 3.70
C MET A 33 -6.40 -8.35 5.16
N ALA A 34 -6.93 -7.19 5.53
CA ALA A 34 -6.96 -6.73 6.92
C ALA A 34 -7.82 -7.66 7.79
N ALA A 35 -9.00 -8.05 7.30
CA ALA A 35 -9.89 -8.99 7.98
C ALA A 35 -9.26 -10.38 8.14
N GLU A 36 -8.62 -10.93 7.10
CA GLU A 36 -7.93 -12.23 7.15
C GLU A 36 -6.77 -12.24 8.15
N ARG A 37 -6.14 -11.09 8.39
CA ARG A 37 -5.00 -10.94 9.31
C ARG A 37 -5.41 -10.49 10.71
N GLY A 38 -6.71 -10.31 10.98
CA GLY A 38 -7.19 -9.77 12.26
C GLY A 38 -6.81 -8.31 12.52
N ALA A 39 -6.33 -7.61 11.49
CA ALA A 39 -5.97 -6.20 11.53
C ALA A 39 -7.26 -5.36 11.39
N GLY A 40 -7.93 -5.07 12.50
CA GLY A 40 -9.24 -4.43 12.51
C GLY A 40 -9.29 -2.95 12.06
N ARG A 41 -8.24 -2.41 11.44
CA ARG A 41 -8.17 -1.00 11.01
C ARG A 41 -7.53 -0.85 9.64
N VAL A 42 -8.31 -0.32 8.69
CA VAL A 42 -7.84 0.12 7.37
C VAL A 42 -7.49 1.59 7.47
N VAL A 43 -6.27 1.96 7.07
CA VAL A 43 -5.76 3.33 7.20
C VAL A 43 -5.58 3.93 5.81
N LEU A 44 -6.22 5.08 5.59
CA LEU A 44 -6.13 5.84 4.35
C LEU A 44 -4.78 6.58 4.25
N PRO A 45 -4.27 6.81 3.03
CA PRO A 45 -3.03 7.55 2.82
C PRO A 45 -3.13 8.96 3.42
N GLY A 46 -2.20 9.30 4.32
CA GLY A 46 -2.14 10.57 5.05
C GLY A 46 -2.38 10.46 6.56
N SER A 47 -2.92 9.35 7.06
CA SER A 47 -2.93 9.06 8.49
C SER A 47 -1.59 8.45 8.91
N GLY A 48 -1.08 8.81 10.09
CA GLY A 48 0.16 8.22 10.63
C GLY A 48 0.12 6.70 10.59
N ARG A 49 1.18 6.07 10.09
CA ARG A 49 1.29 4.60 9.94
C ARG A 49 1.03 3.92 11.27
N LEU A 50 -0.11 3.23 11.40
CA LEU A 50 -0.47 2.48 12.60
C LEU A 50 0.08 1.05 12.51
N LEU A 51 0.46 0.47 13.64
CA LEU A 51 0.89 -0.94 13.70
C LEU A 51 -0.31 -1.87 13.50
N ASN A 52 -0.07 -3.06 12.95
CA ASN A 52 -1.12 -4.05 12.61
C ASN A 52 -2.21 -3.47 11.70
N CYS A 53 -1.82 -2.85 10.59
CA CYS A 53 -2.78 -2.29 9.64
C CYS A 53 -2.43 -2.64 8.19
N VAL A 54 -3.42 -2.55 7.31
CA VAL A 54 -3.22 -2.61 5.86
C VAL A 54 -3.44 -1.22 5.29
N CYS A 55 -2.48 -0.76 4.48
CA CYS A 55 -2.45 0.54 3.84
C CYS A 55 -2.55 0.40 2.33
N VAL A 56 -3.33 1.29 1.72
CA VAL A 56 -3.33 1.51 0.27
C VAL A 56 -2.44 2.70 -0.02
N VAL A 57 -1.35 2.46 -0.73
CA VAL A 57 -0.35 3.49 -1.06
C VAL A 57 -0.50 3.87 -2.53
N PRO A 58 -0.79 5.14 -2.85
CA PRO A 58 -0.75 5.58 -4.24
C PRO A 58 0.69 5.51 -4.73
N ARG A 59 0.95 4.66 -5.73
CA ARG A 59 2.21 4.64 -6.46
C ARG A 59 2.12 5.70 -7.55
N PRO A 60 3.01 6.71 -7.56
CA PRO A 60 3.14 7.57 -8.73
C PRO A 60 3.40 6.66 -9.92
N ALA A 61 2.63 6.81 -11.01
CA ALA A 61 2.93 6.08 -12.24
C ALA A 61 4.41 6.34 -12.52
N SER A 62 5.23 5.29 -12.50
CA SER A 62 6.64 5.43 -12.83
C SER A 62 6.68 6.08 -14.20
N VAL A 63 6.99 7.37 -14.26
CA VAL A 63 7.54 7.96 -15.47
C VAL A 63 8.82 7.18 -15.64
N GLY A 64 8.78 6.16 -16.51
CA GLY A 64 9.95 5.46 -16.95
C GLY A 64 10.82 6.45 -17.69
N GLU A 65 11.66 7.20 -16.97
CA GLU A 65 12.87 7.84 -17.44
C GLU A 65 13.58 8.45 -16.22
N ALA A 66 14.37 7.62 -15.55
CA ALA A 66 15.64 8.13 -15.07
C ALA A 66 16.44 8.49 -16.34
N VAL A 67 16.29 9.74 -16.80
CA VAL A 67 17.20 10.32 -17.77
C VAL A 67 18.59 10.26 -17.13
N SER A 68 19.43 9.35 -17.63
CA SER A 68 20.86 9.41 -17.38
C SER A 68 21.33 10.76 -17.90
N VAL A 69 21.70 11.66 -17.01
CA VAL A 69 22.40 12.89 -17.35
C VAL A 69 23.88 12.56 -17.40
N PRO A 70 24.53 12.36 -18.57
CA PRO A 70 25.97 12.33 -18.61
C PRO A 70 26.51 13.74 -18.31
N ARG A 71 27.51 13.79 -17.43
CA ARG A 71 28.31 14.99 -17.15
C ARG A 71 29.25 15.31 -18.30
#